data_AF-A0A421JR55-F1
#
_entry.id   AF-A0A421JR55-F1
#
_cell.length_a   1.000
_cell.length_b   1.000
_cell.length_c   1.000
_cell.angle_alpha   90.00
_cell.angle_beta   90.00
_cell.angle_gamma   90.00
#
_symmetry.space_group_name_H-M   'P 1'
#
loop_
_entity.id
_entity.type
_entity.pdbx_description
1 polymer ?
#
loop_
_entity_poly.entity_id
_entity_poly.type
_entity_poly.pdbx_seq_one_letter_code
_entity_poly.pdbx_strand_id
1 'polypeptide(L)'
;MTVHEEVEECVEHIDEHLIPENSEIMSKAEEIEDIADEEQEDVDDDDDDEPDEWDQRIIKTGCHDENLKLQLCHADTGDWRQCIQEMADFRKCWDLNNNNQRTSTVDNDNVDI
;
A
#
# COMPACT_ATOMS: atom_id res chain seq x y z
N MET A 1 -11.21 -13.34 38.00
CA MET A 1 -11.70 -12.06 37.47
C MET A 1 -11.18 -12.00 36.06
N THR A 2 -11.97 -12.56 35.15
CA THR A 2 -11.54 -12.90 33.80
C THR A 2 -12.44 -12.13 32.86
N VAL A 3 -11.81 -11.26 32.05
CA VAL A 3 -12.34 -10.32 31.05
C VAL A 3 -13.15 -10.96 29.90
N HIS A 4 -13.68 -12.16 30.09
CA HIS A 4 -14.38 -12.92 29.06
C HIS A 4 -15.89 -12.62 29.01
N GLU A 5 -16.43 -11.98 30.03
CA GLU A 5 -17.89 -11.80 30.21
C GLU A 5 -18.43 -10.53 29.53
N GLU A 6 -17.58 -9.63 29.01
CA GLU A 6 -18.02 -8.36 28.39
C GLU A 6 -18.17 -8.43 26.85
N VAL A 7 -17.85 -9.56 26.21
CA VAL A 7 -17.91 -9.69 24.73
C VAL A 7 -19.26 -10.26 24.24
N GLU A 8 -20.08 -10.82 25.14
CA GLU A 8 -21.25 -11.63 24.76
C GLU A 8 -22.54 -10.83 24.52
N GLU A 9 -22.62 -9.54 24.85
CA GLU A 9 -23.88 -8.77 24.75
C GLU A 9 -24.06 -8.03 23.40
N CYS A 10 -23.04 -8.03 22.52
CA CYS A 10 -23.09 -7.28 21.25
C CYS A 10 -23.71 -8.05 20.07
N VAL A 11 -23.98 -9.36 20.21
CA VAL A 11 -24.37 -10.22 19.08
C VAL A 11 -25.89 -10.27 18.84
N GLU A 12 -26.71 -9.98 19.85
CA GLU A 12 -28.18 -10.19 19.75
C GLU A 12 -28.98 -9.00 19.17
N HIS A 13 -28.31 -7.95 18.67
CA HIS A 13 -28.97 -6.76 18.09
C HIS A 13 -28.81 -6.63 16.57
N ILE A 14 -28.37 -7.68 15.88
CA ILE A 14 -28.35 -7.68 14.41
C ILE A 14 -29.79 -7.89 13.93
N ASP A 15 -30.44 -6.81 13.51
CA ASP A 15 -31.75 -6.82 12.86
C ASP A 15 -31.66 -7.68 11.59
N GLU A 16 -32.29 -8.86 11.61
CA GLU A 16 -32.31 -9.82 10.51
C GLU A 16 -32.89 -9.19 9.22
N HIS A 17 -33.63 -8.08 9.35
CA HIS A 17 -34.15 -7.29 8.24
C HIS A 17 -33.09 -6.43 7.50
N LEU A 18 -31.84 -6.40 8.00
CA LEU A 18 -30.71 -5.71 7.36
C LEU A 18 -29.69 -6.67 6.71
N ILE A 19 -29.97 -7.97 6.67
CA ILE A 19 -29.15 -8.90 5.88
C ILE A 19 -29.72 -8.87 4.45
N PRO A 20 -29.02 -8.28 3.46
CA PRO A 20 -29.50 -8.28 2.10
C PRO A 20 -29.61 -9.72 1.61
N GLU A 21 -30.78 -10.08 1.08
CA GLU A 21 -31.03 -11.39 0.50
C GLU A 21 -30.00 -11.67 -0.61
N ASN A 22 -29.45 -12.88 -0.65
CA ASN A 22 -28.39 -13.29 -1.60
C ASN A 22 -28.70 -12.99 -3.09
N SER A 23 -29.99 -12.82 -3.43
CA SER A 23 -30.46 -12.40 -4.75
C SER A 23 -30.01 -10.98 -5.15
N GLU A 24 -29.94 -10.07 -4.18
CA GLU A 24 -29.51 -8.68 -4.40
C GLU A 24 -27.98 -8.61 -4.51
N ILE A 25 -27.27 -9.47 -3.79
CA ILE A 25 -25.80 -9.59 -3.85
C ILE A 25 -25.35 -10.12 -5.22
N MET A 26 -26.05 -11.10 -5.79
CA MET A 26 -25.72 -11.66 -7.11
C MET A 26 -25.96 -10.66 -8.25
N SER A 27 -27.03 -9.86 -8.18
CA SER A 27 -27.30 -8.83 -9.20
C SER A 27 -26.35 -7.64 -9.08
N LYS A 28 -25.94 -7.27 -7.86
CA LYS A 28 -24.90 -6.27 -7.61
C LYS A 28 -23.54 -6.71 -8.12
N ALA A 29 -23.21 -7.99 -8.02
CA ALA A 29 -21.93 -8.54 -8.48
C ALA A 29 -21.79 -8.51 -10.01
N GLU A 30 -22.89 -8.71 -10.74
CA GLU A 30 -22.90 -8.67 -12.22
C GLU A 30 -22.72 -7.23 -12.74
N GLU A 31 -23.27 -6.22 -12.05
CA GLU A 31 -23.01 -4.79 -12.34
C GLU A 31 -21.57 -4.34 -12.01
N ILE A 32 -20.84 -5.07 -11.16
CA ILE A 32 -19.46 -4.74 -10.77
C ILE A 32 -18.44 -5.26 -11.81
N GLU A 33 -18.74 -6.36 -12.52
CA GLU A 33 -17.84 -6.88 -13.57
C GLU A 33 -17.74 -5.92 -14.78
N ASP A 34 -18.81 -5.17 -15.08
CA ASP A 34 -18.82 -4.18 -16.17
C ASP A 34 -18.07 -2.86 -15.82
N ILE A 35 -17.75 -2.62 -14.55
CA ILE A 35 -17.00 -1.43 -14.09
C ILE A 35 -15.48 -1.67 -14.11
N ALA A 36 -15.03 -2.92 -14.15
CA ALA A 36 -13.60 -3.27 -14.11
C ALA A 36 -12.84 -3.01 -15.42
N ASP A 37 -13.53 -2.61 -16.50
CA ASP A 37 -12.94 -2.37 -17.84
C ASP A 37 -12.87 -0.86 -18.21
N GLU A 38 -13.30 0.06 -17.33
CA GLU A 38 -13.32 1.51 -17.59
C GLU A 38 -12.59 2.36 -16.51
N GLU A 39 -11.58 1.83 -15.84
CA GLU A 39 -10.53 2.68 -15.23
C GLU A 39 -9.27 2.63 -16.10
N GLN A 40 -9.21 3.61 -16.99
CA GLN A 40 -8.03 4.00 -17.72
C GLN A 40 -6.98 4.56 -16.74
N GLU A 41 -5.86 3.87 -16.55
CA GLU A 41 -4.58 4.53 -16.26
C GLU A 41 -3.58 4.11 -17.33
N ASP A 42 -3.37 5.05 -18.24
CA ASP A 42 -2.22 5.26 -19.11
C ASP A 42 -1.01 4.35 -18.83
N VAL A 43 -0.97 3.19 -19.48
CA VAL A 43 0.30 2.50 -19.72
C VAL A 43 0.97 3.33 -20.82
N ASP A 44 1.83 4.26 -20.41
CA ASP A 44 2.81 4.90 -21.30
C ASP A 44 3.79 3.80 -21.78
N ASP A 45 3.36 3.06 -22.80
CA ASP A 45 4.08 2.01 -23.53
C ASP A 45 5.04 2.64 -24.58
N ASP A 46 5.75 3.71 -24.23
CA ASP A 46 6.61 4.49 -25.15
C ASP A 46 7.99 4.81 -24.53
N ASP A 47 8.72 3.76 -24.14
CA ASP A 47 10.18 3.52 -24.22
C ASP A 47 10.58 2.51 -23.13
N ASP A 48 10.65 1.21 -23.46
CA ASP A 48 11.15 0.11 -22.57
C ASP A 48 12.61 0.32 -22.09
N ASP A 49 13.24 1.41 -22.53
CA ASP A 49 14.59 1.84 -22.17
C ASP A 49 14.60 3.02 -21.16
N GLU A 50 13.45 3.65 -20.83
CA GLU A 50 13.37 4.76 -19.87
C GLU A 50 12.88 4.33 -18.47
N PRO A 51 13.51 4.79 -17.37
CA PRO A 51 13.05 4.50 -16.02
C PRO A 51 11.71 5.19 -15.73
N ASP A 52 10.79 4.47 -15.08
CA ASP A 52 9.49 5.00 -14.67
C ASP A 52 9.61 6.16 -13.64
N GLU A 53 8.49 6.82 -13.31
CA GLU A 53 8.49 7.95 -12.36
C GLU A 53 9.07 7.57 -10.97
N TRP A 54 8.82 6.35 -10.52
CA TRP A 54 9.32 5.83 -9.24
C TRP A 54 10.82 5.56 -9.31
N ASP A 55 11.28 4.86 -10.33
CA ASP A 55 12.68 4.58 -10.57
C ASP A 55 13.49 5.86 -10.72
N GLN A 56 12.98 6.84 -11.46
CA GLN A 56 13.61 8.16 -11.54
C GLN A 56 13.75 8.83 -10.17
N ARG A 57 12.72 8.73 -9.31
CA ARG A 57 12.78 9.29 -7.95
C ARG A 57 13.83 8.60 -7.10
N ILE A 58 13.94 7.27 -7.19
CA ILE A 58 14.95 6.49 -6.48
C ILE A 58 16.36 6.78 -7.01
N ILE A 59 16.57 6.83 -8.33
CA ILE A 59 17.86 7.19 -8.94
C ILE A 59 18.33 8.56 -8.45
N LYS A 60 17.42 9.55 -8.37
CA LYS A 60 17.71 10.90 -7.85
C LYS A 60 18.13 10.92 -6.38
N THR A 61 17.90 9.85 -5.60
CA THR A 61 18.35 9.76 -4.19
C THR A 61 19.83 9.38 -4.06
N GLY A 62 20.45 8.84 -5.12
CA GLY A 62 21.80 8.27 -5.05
C GLY A 62 21.89 6.92 -4.33
N CYS A 63 20.76 6.28 -4.02
CA CYS A 63 20.66 5.01 -3.27
C CYS A 63 19.96 3.89 -4.05
N HIS A 64 19.99 3.96 -5.38
CA HIS A 64 19.32 3.00 -6.25
C HIS A 64 19.86 1.57 -6.08
N ASP A 65 21.18 1.40 -5.91
CA ASP A 65 21.79 0.07 -5.79
C ASP A 65 21.36 -0.65 -4.50
N GLU A 66 21.29 0.06 -3.39
CA GLU A 66 20.79 -0.50 -2.12
C GLU A 66 19.28 -0.76 -2.18
N ASN A 67 18.51 0.11 -2.84
CA ASN A 67 17.09 -0.13 -3.08
C ASN A 67 16.86 -1.39 -3.91
N LEU A 68 17.61 -1.56 -5.00
CA LEU A 68 17.51 -2.73 -5.87
C LEU A 68 17.84 -4.02 -5.11
N LYS A 69 18.86 -4.02 -4.25
CA LYS A 69 19.18 -5.18 -3.40
C LYS A 69 18.03 -5.54 -2.45
N LEU A 70 17.39 -4.54 -1.84
CA LEU A 70 16.24 -4.74 -0.97
C LEU A 70 15.05 -5.33 -1.75
N GLN A 71 14.73 -4.77 -2.91
CA GLN A 71 13.65 -5.26 -3.76
C GLN A 71 13.90 -6.68 -4.25
N LEU A 72 15.14 -7.00 -4.63
CA LEU A 72 15.54 -8.37 -5.00
C LEU A 72 15.40 -9.34 -3.84
N CYS A 73 15.82 -8.96 -2.62
CA CYS A 73 15.60 -9.80 -1.44
C CYS A 73 14.11 -10.09 -1.20
N HIS A 74 13.25 -9.08 -1.35
CA HIS A 74 11.81 -9.28 -1.21
C HIS A 74 11.22 -10.13 -2.36
N ALA A 75 11.69 -9.95 -3.58
CA ALA A 75 11.28 -10.77 -4.73
C ALA A 75 11.66 -12.26 -4.53
N ASP A 76 12.84 -12.52 -3.96
CA ASP A 76 13.34 -13.87 -3.70
C ASP A 76 12.63 -14.54 -2.51
N THR A 77 12.35 -13.79 -1.44
CA THR A 77 11.85 -14.34 -0.16
C THR A 77 10.34 -14.20 0.04
N GLY A 78 9.73 -13.18 -0.57
CA GLY A 78 8.34 -12.77 -0.33
C GLY A 78 8.09 -12.20 1.07
N ASP A 79 9.13 -11.94 1.88
CA ASP A 79 8.99 -11.45 3.25
C ASP A 79 10.07 -10.42 3.60
N TRP A 80 9.64 -9.16 3.69
CA TRP A 80 10.51 -8.03 4.03
C TRP A 80 11.22 -8.19 5.39
N ARG A 81 10.70 -9.00 6.32
CA ARG A 81 11.34 -9.24 7.62
C ARG A 81 12.62 -10.05 7.51
N GLN A 82 12.84 -10.74 6.39
CA GLN A 82 14.08 -11.47 6.12
C GLN A 82 15.14 -10.56 5.49
N CYS A 83 14.75 -9.36 5.03
CA CYS A 83 15.60 -8.41 4.32
C CYS A 83 16.13 -7.27 5.21
N ILE A 84 16.34 -7.54 6.52
CA ILE A 84 16.76 -6.53 7.50
C ILE A 84 18.14 -5.95 7.15
N GLN A 85 19.03 -6.76 6.58
CA GLN A 85 20.37 -6.31 6.21
C GLN A 85 20.32 -5.33 5.04
N GLU A 86 19.61 -5.66 3.97
CA GLU A 86 19.40 -4.82 2.81
C GLU A 86 18.68 -3.52 3.21
N MET A 87 17.72 -3.62 4.13
CA MET A 87 17.02 -2.46 4.67
C MET A 87 17.96 -1.53 5.44
N ALA A 88 18.87 -2.09 6.24
CA ALA A 88 19.87 -1.31 6.99
C ALA A 88 20.88 -0.64 6.05
N ASP A 89 21.29 -1.32 4.98
CA ASP A 89 22.19 -0.76 3.97
C ASP A 89 21.53 0.38 3.19
N PHE A 90 20.27 0.21 2.79
CA PHE A 90 19.50 1.28 2.16
C PHE A 90 19.34 2.49 3.08
N ARG A 91 18.99 2.28 4.36
CA ARG A 91 18.89 3.37 5.34
C ARG A 91 20.21 4.10 5.55
N LYS A 92 21.32 3.37 5.60
CA LYS A 92 22.65 3.96 5.70
C LYS A 92 22.97 4.83 4.49
N CYS A 93 22.69 4.36 3.27
CA CYS A 93 22.84 5.18 2.08
C CYS A 93 21.96 6.43 2.13
N TRP A 94 20.71 6.27 2.57
CA TRP A 94 19.74 7.35 2.67
C TRP A 94 20.21 8.49 3.56
N ASP A 95 20.73 8.15 4.74
CA ASP A 95 21.28 9.10 5.70
C ASP A 95 22.54 9.80 5.14
N LEU A 96 23.44 9.06 4.47
CA LEU A 96 24.66 9.62 3.87
C LEU A 96 24.37 10.62 2.74
N ASN A 97 23.29 10.41 1.98
CA ASN A 97 22.86 11.31 0.92
C ASN A 97 21.93 12.45 1.42
N ASN A 98 21.73 12.58 2.74
CA ASN A 98 20.88 13.60 3.36
C ASN A 98 19.41 13.58 2.86
N ASN A 99 18.92 12.39 2.48
CA ASN A 99 17.59 12.27 1.87
C ASN A 99 16.42 12.47 2.86
N ASN A 100 16.69 12.55 4.16
CA ASN A 100 15.69 12.84 5.20
C ASN A 100 14.97 14.18 4.99
N GLN A 101 15.58 15.14 4.29
CA GLN A 101 14.94 16.41 3.94
C GLN A 101 13.85 16.26 2.86
N ARG A 102 13.84 15.14 2.12
CA ARG A 102 12.86 14.86 1.05
C ARG A 102 11.55 14.29 1.59
N THR A 103 11.50 13.90 2.86
CA THR A 103 10.38 13.16 3.48
C THR A 103 9.70 13.96 4.59
N SER A 104 9.78 15.29 4.57
CA SER A 104 9.04 16.12 5.51
C SER A 104 7.53 15.92 5.31
N THR A 105 6.82 15.57 6.36
CA THR A 105 5.35 15.58 6.36
C THR A 105 4.85 17.01 6.26
N VAL A 106 3.81 17.25 5.45
CA VAL A 106 3.10 18.53 5.44
C VAL A 106 2.02 18.50 6.53
N ASP A 107 2.03 19.47 7.42
CA ASP A 107 0.95 19.66 8.39
C ASP A 107 -0.26 20.27 7.66
N ASN A 108 -1.38 19.53 7.60
CA ASN A 108 -2.63 20.03 7.04
C ASN A 108 -3.41 20.79 8.12
N ASP A 109 -2.93 21.99 8.47
CA ASP A 109 -3.56 22.86 9.48
C ASP A 109 -4.85 23.54 9.00
N ASN A 110 -5.31 23.24 7.78
CA ASN A 110 -6.51 23.86 7.20
C ASN A 110 -7.79 23.11 7.63
N VAL A 111 -8.04 23.09 8.94
CA VAL A 111 -9.36 22.77 9.50
C VAL A 111 -10.05 24.11 9.76
N ASP A 112 -10.62 24.68 8.70
CA ASP A 112 -11.57 25.78 8.83
C ASP A 112 -12.84 25.23 9.53
N ILE A 113 -12.95 25.54 10.82
CA ILE A 113 -14.12 25.32 11.71
C ILE A 113 -15.29 26.23 11.31
#